data_AF-A0A174W8Y7-F1
#
_entry.id   AF-A0A174W8Y7-F1
#
_cell.length_a   1.000
_cell.length_b   1.000
_cell.length_c   1.000
_cell.angle_alpha   90.00
_cell.angle_beta   90.00
_cell.angle_gamma   90.00
#
_symmetry.space_group_name_H-M   'P 1'
#
loop_
_entity.id
_entity.type
_entity.pdbx_description
1 polymer ?
#
loop_
_entity_poly.entity_id
_entity_poly.type
_entity_poly.pdbx_seq_one_letter_code
_entity_poly.pdbx_strand_id
1 'polypeptide(L)'
;MSKLLIIGLYILIISVASMIPIKFTNYLNEKKNILLNRWIYAFTGFVLVMIPQFMPYNLPKYIEVGLYVLFFFLIMMFFETSRINNEKKNLKTMFDYTWLAKKTIKK
;
A
#
# COMPACT_ATOMS: atom_id res chain seq x y z
N MET A 1 21.20 -17.06 -21.64
CA MET A 1 19.83 -16.49 -21.58
C MET A 1 19.94 -14.99 -21.80
N SER A 2 19.26 -14.42 -22.80
CA SER A 2 19.39 -12.98 -23.11
C SER A 2 18.94 -12.13 -21.91
N LYS A 3 19.66 -11.05 -21.58
CA LYS A 3 19.34 -10.14 -20.45
C LYS A 3 17.88 -9.66 -20.49
N LEU A 4 17.32 -9.50 -21.70
CA LEU A 4 15.92 -9.14 -21.92
C LEU A 4 14.93 -10.19 -21.41
N LEU A 5 15.21 -11.48 -21.58
CA LEU A 5 14.35 -12.57 -21.10
C LEU A 5 14.30 -12.60 -19.57
N ILE A 6 15.44 -12.33 -18.93
CA ILE A 6 15.53 -12.29 -17.46
C ILE A 6 14.69 -11.13 -16.92
N ILE A 7 14.80 -9.94 -17.50
CA ILE A 7 14.00 -8.77 -17.12
C ILE A 7 12.50 -9.05 -17.31
N GLY A 8 12.11 -9.63 -18.45
CA GLY A 8 10.72 -9.99 -18.72
C GLY A 8 10.14 -10.96 -17.68
N LEU A 9 10.92 -11.96 -17.27
CA LEU A 9 10.56 -12.89 -16.21
C LEU A 9 10.33 -12.19 -14.86
N TYR A 10 11.21 -11.28 -14.46
CA TYR A 10 11.04 -10.54 -13.22
C TYR A 10 9.78 -9.66 -13.22
N ILE A 11 9.50 -8.97 -14.33
CA ILE A 11 8.29 -8.16 -14.47
C ILE A 11 7.05 -9.06 -14.31
N LEU A 12 7.02 -10.22 -14.98
CA LEU A 12 5.90 -11.15 -14.89
C LEU A 12 5.68 -11.65 -13.45
N ILE A 13 6.77 -12.01 -12.76
CA ILE A 13 6.70 -12.44 -11.35
C ILE A 13 6.14 -11.33 -10.47
N ILE A 14 6.61 -10.09 -10.63
CA ILE A 14 6.14 -8.94 -9.85
C ILE A 14 4.66 -8.67 -10.14
N SER A 15 4.25 -8.71 -11.42
CA SER A 15 2.86 -8.55 -11.82
C SER A 15 1.96 -9.60 -11.16
N VAL A 16 2.32 -10.88 -11.21
CA VAL A 16 1.55 -11.94 -10.55
C VAL A 16 1.53 -11.76 -9.03
N ALA A 17 2.67 -11.46 -8.41
CA ALA A 17 2.76 -11.24 -6.97
C ALA A 17 1.88 -10.08 -6.49
N SER A 18 1.76 -9.02 -7.30
CA SER A 18 0.93 -7.85 -7.01
C SER A 18 -0.57 -8.17 -6.99
N MET A 19 -1.02 -9.23 -7.66
CA MET A 19 -2.45 -9.59 -7.72
C MET A 19 -2.99 -10.06 -6.37
N ILE A 20 -2.14 -10.64 -5.52
CA ILE A 20 -2.53 -11.20 -4.22
C ILE A 20 -3.05 -10.09 -3.28
N PRO A 21 -2.28 -9.02 -2.97
CA PRO A 21 -2.77 -7.92 -2.13
C PRO A 21 -3.96 -7.19 -2.75
N ILE A 22 -4.01 -7.06 -4.08
CA ILE A 22 -5.15 -6.44 -4.78
C ILE A 22 -6.45 -7.22 -4.52
N LYS A 23 -6.43 -8.54 -4.75
CA LYS A 23 -7.60 -9.41 -4.48
C LYS A 23 -7.99 -9.37 -3.01
N PHE A 24 -7.01 -9.33 -2.12
CA PHE A 24 -7.25 -9.25 -0.68
C PHE A 24 -7.96 -7.93 -0.30
N THR A 25 -7.49 -6.79 -0.80
CA THR A 25 -8.14 -5.49 -0.57
C THR A 25 -9.57 -5.46 -1.12
N ASN A 26 -9.79 -5.97 -2.33
CA ASN A 26 -11.14 -6.05 -2.89
C ASN A 26 -12.06 -6.97 -2.08
N TYR A 27 -11.55 -8.11 -1.62
CA TYR A 27 -12.30 -9.01 -0.73
C TYR A 27 -12.69 -8.33 0.58
N LEU A 28 -11.76 -7.61 1.23
CA LEU A 28 -12.05 -6.85 2.45
C LEU A 28 -13.12 -5.77 2.24
N ASN A 29 -13.06 -5.07 1.11
CA ASN A 29 -14.02 -4.05 0.73
C ASN A 29 -15.41 -4.61 0.39
N GLU A 30 -15.49 -5.64 -0.46
CA GLU A 30 -16.76 -6.14 -0.98
C GLU A 30 -17.47 -7.10 -0.02
N LYS A 31 -16.73 -8.01 0.62
CA LYS A 31 -17.32 -9.06 1.47
C LYS A 31 -17.42 -8.65 2.92
N LYS A 32 -16.47 -7.86 3.42
CA LYS A 32 -16.44 -7.43 4.82
C LYS A 32 -16.82 -5.97 5.03
N ASN A 33 -16.87 -5.15 3.98
CA ASN A 33 -17.09 -3.70 4.08
C ASN A 33 -16.07 -3.02 5.03
N ILE A 34 -14.88 -3.62 5.16
CA ILE A 34 -13.78 -3.10 5.98
C ILE A 34 -12.77 -2.51 5.02
N LEU A 35 -12.86 -1.20 4.82
CA LEU A 35 -11.89 -0.45 4.03
C LEU A 35 -11.15 0.50 4.97
N LEU A 36 -9.95 0.10 5.36
CA LEU A 36 -9.08 0.91 6.21
C LEU A 36 -8.67 2.19 5.48
N ASN A 37 -8.43 3.26 6.24
CA ASN A 37 -7.87 4.49 5.68
C ASN A 37 -6.52 4.19 5.04
N ARG A 38 -6.33 4.59 3.78
CA ARG A 38 -5.09 4.37 3.03
C ARG A 38 -3.85 4.80 3.79
N TRP A 39 -3.93 5.90 4.55
CA TRP A 39 -2.80 6.44 5.31
C TRP A 39 -2.28 5.50 6.40
N ILE A 40 -3.12 4.59 6.90
CA ILE A 40 -2.71 3.56 7.86
C ILE A 40 -1.72 2.61 7.17
N TYR A 41 -2.02 2.13 5.96
CA TYR A 41 -1.11 1.27 5.21
C TYR A 41 0.21 1.96 4.89
N ALA A 42 0.18 3.24 4.50
CA ALA A 42 1.37 4.02 4.23
C ALA A 42 2.25 4.19 5.48
N PHE A 43 1.64 4.54 6.62
CA PHE A 43 2.35 4.71 7.88
C PHE A 43 2.92 3.39 8.40
N THR A 44 2.14 2.31 8.41
CA THR A 44 2.60 0.98 8.81
C THR A 44 3.72 0.47 7.89
N GLY A 45 3.59 0.68 6.58
CA GLY A 45 4.62 0.32 5.61
C GLY A 45 5.93 1.08 5.84
N PHE A 46 5.84 2.40 6.08
CA PHE A 46 7.00 3.22 6.42
C PHE A 46 7.69 2.71 7.69
N VAL A 47 6.95 2.48 8.77
CA VAL A 47 7.51 1.96 10.03
C VAL A 47 8.19 0.61 9.82
N LEU A 48 7.59 -0.31 9.04
CA LEU A 48 8.16 -1.63 8.74
C LEU A 48 9.52 -1.56 8.06
N VAL A 49 9.71 -0.64 7.11
CA VAL A 49 10.98 -0.48 6.37
C VAL A 49 12.06 0.21 7.21
N MET A 50 11.68 0.97 8.23
CA MET A 50 12.64 1.60 9.14
C MET A 50 13.21 0.62 10.17
N ILE A 51 12.54 -0.52 10.44
CA ILE A 51 12.98 -1.50 11.44
C ILE A 51 14.42 -1.99 11.18
N PRO A 52 14.78 -2.43 9.95
CA PRO A 52 16.15 -2.87 9.67
C PRO A 52 17.20 -1.77 9.83
N GLN A 53 16.82 -0.50 9.59
CA GLN A 53 17.75 0.63 9.63
C GLN A 53 18.10 1.08 11.05
N PHE A 54 17.20 0.84 12.01
CA PHE A 54 17.40 1.24 13.40
C PHE A 54 17.86 0.09 14.31
N MET A 55 17.94 -1.14 13.81
CA MET A 55 18.48 -2.24 14.62
C MET A 55 20.02 -2.17 14.69
N PRO A 56 20.61 -2.18 15.90
CA PRO A 56 22.06 -2.17 16.07
C PRO A 56 22.73 -3.51 15.70
N TYR A 57 21.94 -4.57 15.53
CA TYR A 57 22.39 -5.90 15.11
C TYR A 57 21.92 -6.19 13.69
N ASN A 58 22.77 -6.80 12.87
CA ASN A 58 22.37 -7.31 11.56
C ASN A 58 21.23 -8.32 11.74
N LEU A 59 20.03 -7.93 11.30
CA LEU A 59 18.88 -8.83 11.28
C LEU A 59 19.21 -10.09 10.45
N PRO A 60 18.72 -11.26 10.86
CA PRO A 60 18.75 -12.44 10.01
C PRO A 60 18.12 -12.12 8.65
N LYS A 61 18.82 -12.43 7.56
CA LYS A 61 18.40 -12.12 6.17
C LYS A 61 16.96 -12.54 5.86
N TYR A 62 16.50 -13.66 6.42
CA TYR A 62 15.13 -14.16 6.23
C TYR A 62 14.07 -13.22 6.81
N ILE A 63 14.36 -12.59 7.95
CA ILE A 63 13.44 -11.64 8.60
C ILE A 63 13.40 -10.35 7.79
N GLU A 64 14.55 -9.87 7.33
CA GLU A 64 14.64 -8.68 6.47
C GLU A 64 13.86 -8.85 5.16
N VAL A 65 14.02 -9.99 4.48
CA VAL A 65 13.23 -10.32 3.29
C VAL A 65 11.74 -10.37 3.62
N GLY A 66 11.36 -10.97 4.76
CA GLY A 66 9.97 -10.99 5.22
C GLY A 66 9.38 -9.60 5.43
N LEU A 67 10.14 -8.67 6.02
CA LEU A 67 9.75 -7.27 6.20
C LEU A 67 9.54 -6.56 4.85
N TYR A 68 10.42 -6.78 3.87
CA TYR A 68 10.25 -6.20 2.53
C TYR A 68 9.04 -6.78 1.78
N VAL A 69 8.75 -8.08 1.92
CA VAL A 69 7.55 -8.70 1.34
C VAL A 69 6.29 -8.11 1.98
N LEU A 70 6.26 -7.95 3.31
CA LEU A 70 5.16 -7.32 4.01
C LEU A 70 4.97 -5.85 3.60
N PHE A 71 6.06 -5.11 3.45
CA PHE A 71 6.04 -3.75 2.95
C PHE A 71 5.43 -3.65 1.54
N PHE A 72 5.91 -4.51 0.62
CA PHE A 72 5.34 -4.60 -0.73
C PHE A 72 3.83 -4.87 -0.68
N PHE A 73 3.41 -5.80 0.17
CA PHE A 73 1.99 -6.13 0.36
C PHE A 73 1.17 -4.91 0.81
N LEU A 74 1.64 -4.18 1.82
CA LEU A 74 0.96 -2.98 2.34
C LEU A 74 0.90 -1.85 1.31
N ILE A 75 1.96 -1.63 0.53
CA ILE A 75 1.96 -0.63 -0.54
C ILE A 75 0.94 -0.98 -1.63
N MET A 76 0.87 -2.25 -2.03
CA MET A 76 -0.13 -2.67 -3.01
C MET A 76 -1.55 -2.47 -2.47
N MET A 77 -1.79 -2.75 -1.18
CA MET A 77 -3.07 -2.45 -0.54
C MET A 77 -3.36 -0.95 -0.49
N PHE A 78 -2.36 -0.10 -0.25
CA PHE A 78 -2.50 1.36 -0.28
C PHE A 78 -2.97 1.88 -1.64
N PHE A 79 -2.36 1.42 -2.73
CA PHE A 79 -2.75 1.83 -4.08
C PHE A 79 -4.15 1.36 -4.43
N GLU A 80 -4.47 0.11 -4.11
CA GLU A 80 -5.80 -0.44 -4.40
C GLU A 80 -6.90 0.24 -3.58
N THR A 81 -6.64 0.52 -2.31
CA THR A 81 -7.54 1.31 -1.45
C THR A 81 -7.74 2.72 -2.01
N SER A 82 -6.68 3.32 -2.57
CA SER A 82 -6.76 4.64 -3.21
C SER A 82 -7.59 4.60 -4.49
N ARG A 83 -7.45 3.55 -5.31
CA ARG A 83 -8.28 3.31 -6.50
C ARG A 83 -9.76 3.22 -6.12
N ILE A 84 -10.09 2.37 -5.15
CA ILE A 84 -11.47 2.17 -4.69
C ILE A 84 -12.07 3.47 -4.12
N ASN A 85 -11.31 4.22 -3.31
CA ASN A 85 -11.78 5.49 -2.75
C ASN A 85 -12.03 6.55 -3.82
N ASN A 86 -11.20 6.57 -4.87
CA ASN A 86 -11.38 7.46 -6.01
C ASN A 86 -12.64 7.10 -6.80
N GLU A 87 -12.86 5.81 -7.08
CA GLU A 87 -14.05 5.30 -7.78
C GLU A 87 -15.33 5.60 -7.00
N LYS A 88 -15.31 5.46 -5.68
CA LYS A 88 -16.45 5.74 -4.79
C LYS A 88 -16.67 7.25 -4.54
N LYS A 89 -15.88 8.15 -5.18
CA LYS A 89 -15.81 9.60 -4.89
C LYS A 89 -15.66 9.94 -3.40
N ASN A 90 -15.21 8.96 -2.60
CA ASN A 90 -15.00 9.08 -1.16
C ASN A 90 -13.53 9.42 -0.92
N LEU A 91 -13.09 10.56 -1.45
CA LEU A 91 -11.77 11.11 -1.17
C LEU A 91 -11.76 11.64 0.27
N LYS A 92 -11.72 10.74 1.24
CA LYS A 92 -11.32 11.08 2.61
C LYS A 92 -9.84 11.44 2.58
N THR A 93 -9.56 12.73 2.51
CA THR A 93 -8.23 13.29 2.72
C THR A 93 -7.77 13.00 4.16
N MET A 94 -6.45 13.02 4.41
CA MET A 94 -5.93 12.80 5.77
C MET A 94 -6.47 13.83 6.76
N PHE A 95 -6.78 15.03 6.25
CA PHE A 95 -7.39 16.14 6.96
C PHE A 95 -8.74 16.46 6.32
N ASP A 96 -9.77 16.66 7.12
CA ASP A 96 -11.08 17.07 6.62
C ASP A 96 -11.06 18.57 6.27
N TYR A 97 -10.89 18.89 4.99
CA TYR A 97 -10.86 20.28 4.51
C TYR A 97 -12.26 20.85 4.27
N THR A 98 -13.35 20.12 4.58
CA THR A 98 -14.72 20.65 4.42
C THR A 98 -14.94 21.93 5.21
N TRP A 99 -14.25 22.10 6.35
CA TRP A 99 -14.28 23.34 7.12
C TRP A 99 -13.67 24.54 6.36
N LEU A 100 -12.62 24.33 5.57
CA LEU A 100 -12.02 25.39 4.76
C LEU A 100 -12.93 25.78 3.60
N ALA A 101 -13.53 24.80 2.90
CA ALA A 101 -14.47 25.06 1.81
C ALA A 101 -15.70 25.85 2.28
N LYS A 102 -16.21 25.56 3.48
CA LYS A 102 -17.34 26.27 4.08
C LYS A 102 -17.01 27.72 4.44
N LYS A 103 -15.74 28.04 4.66
CA LYS A 103 -15.25 29.39 4.98
C LYS A 103 -15.07 30.26 3.73
N THR A 104 -14.70 29.67 2.59
CA THR A 104 -14.53 30.39 1.31
C THR A 104 -15.85 30.72 0.62
N ILE A 105 -16.89 29.91 0.78
CA ILE A 105 -18.22 30.15 0.18
C ILE A 105 -18.99 31.27 0.93
N LYS A 106 -18.58 31.60 2.14
CA LYS A 106 -19.24 32.62 3.00
C LYS A 106 -18.66 34.04 2.86
N LYS A 107 -17.85 34.31 1.83
CA LYS A 107 -17.33 35.65 1.54
C LYS A 107 -17.99 36.22 0.29
#